data_AF-A0A0R0D045-F1
#
_entry.id   AF-A0A0R0D045-F1
#
_cell.length_a   1.000
_cell.length_b   1.000
_cell.length_c   1.000
_cell.angle_alpha   90.00
_cell.angle_beta   90.00
_cell.angle_gamma   90.00
#
_symmetry.space_group_name_H-M   'P 1'
#
loop_
_entity.id
_entity.type
_entity.pdbx_description
1 polymer ?
#
loop_
_entity_poly.entity_id
_entity_poly.type
_entity_poly.pdbx_seq_one_letter_code
_entity_poly.pdbx_strand_id
1 'polypeptide(L)'
;MPLLNGFTLGQDFDIETELVQACNEDPNNILEQLVFSSELDFWPCCEQLDSALSLRYGPSAAPVVSVQGEVSVACYTFAKDATRVTAQISCEGPNYRCHGFIHATTCWQPDSSS
;
A
#
# COMPACT_ATOMS: atom_id res chain seq x y z
N MET A 1 10.13 -9.55 10.59
CA MET A 1 9.59 -8.60 9.59
C MET A 1 8.08 -8.57 9.66
N PRO A 2 7.43 -7.40 9.71
CA PRO A 2 5.97 -7.31 9.75
C PRO A 2 5.35 -7.40 8.34
N LEU A 3 4.88 -8.60 7.96
CA LEU A 3 4.25 -8.94 6.67
C LEU A 3 2.87 -8.29 6.47
N LEU A 4 2.50 -7.85 5.26
CA LEU A 4 1.16 -7.32 4.95
C LEU A 4 0.03 -8.30 5.26
N ASN A 5 0.30 -9.61 5.31
CA ASN A 5 -0.65 -10.61 5.79
C ASN A 5 -1.24 -10.23 7.18
N GLY A 6 -2.58 -10.13 7.27
CA GLY A 6 -3.30 -9.73 8.48
C GLY A 6 -3.32 -8.21 8.73
N PHE A 7 -2.95 -7.39 7.74
CA PHE A 7 -3.07 -5.94 7.82
C PHE A 7 -4.50 -5.49 7.54
N THR A 8 -5.12 -4.79 8.50
CA THR A 8 -6.40 -4.11 8.29
C THR A 8 -6.18 -2.65 7.93
N LEU A 9 -6.77 -2.20 6.82
CA LEU A 9 -6.69 -0.81 6.34
C LEU A 9 -7.67 0.13 7.06
N GLY A 10 -8.67 -0.44 7.72
CA GLY A 10 -9.78 0.28 8.34
C GLY A 10 -11.10 -0.40 8.01
N GLN A 11 -12.19 0.05 8.64
CA GLN A 11 -13.54 -0.48 8.38
C GLN A 11 -14.15 0.03 7.06
N ASP A 12 -13.59 1.11 6.51
CA ASP A 12 -14.07 1.75 5.28
C ASP A 12 -13.42 1.17 4.01
N PHE A 13 -12.58 0.14 4.17
CA PHE A 13 -11.84 -0.51 3.08
C PHE A 13 -12.24 -1.98 2.99
N ASP A 14 -12.63 -2.39 1.79
CA ASP A 14 -12.81 -3.79 1.43
C ASP A 14 -11.53 -4.28 0.75
N ILE A 15 -10.86 -5.26 1.36
CA ILE A 15 -9.69 -5.92 0.77
C ILE A 15 -10.20 -6.97 -0.21
N GLU A 16 -10.02 -6.71 -1.50
CA GLU A 16 -10.52 -7.56 -2.58
C GLU A 16 -9.64 -8.80 -2.77
N THR A 17 -8.33 -8.68 -2.60
CA THR A 17 -7.38 -9.78 -2.77
C THR A 17 -6.10 -9.54 -1.98
N GLU A 18 -5.69 -10.53 -1.19
CA GLU A 18 -4.36 -10.61 -0.60
C GLU A 18 -3.50 -11.55 -1.45
N LEU A 19 -2.59 -10.98 -2.25
CA LEU A 19 -1.66 -11.74 -3.07
C LEU A 19 -0.26 -11.66 -2.45
N VAL A 20 0.15 -12.74 -1.78
CA VAL A 20 1.55 -12.95 -1.41
C VAL A 20 2.21 -13.70 -2.56
N GLN A 21 2.93 -13.00 -3.43
CA GLN A 21 3.64 -13.64 -4.52
C GLN A 21 5.14 -13.59 -4.23
N ALA A 22 5.70 -14.70 -3.74
CA ALA A 22 7.14 -14.89 -3.77
C ALA A 22 7.59 -14.98 -5.24
N CYS A 23 7.84 -13.85 -5.89
CA CYS A 23 8.31 -13.84 -7.27
C CYS A 23 9.73 -14.44 -7.32
N ASN A 24 9.95 -15.32 -8.29
CA ASN A 24 11.23 -16.01 -8.56
C ASN A 24 12.41 -15.09 -8.97
N GLU A 25 12.30 -13.77 -8.82
CA GLU A 25 13.29 -12.82 -9.34
C GLU A 25 14.46 -12.57 -8.36
N ASP A 26 14.23 -12.69 -7.05
CA ASP A 26 15.28 -12.69 -6.01
C ASP A 26 14.81 -13.49 -4.78
N PRO A 27 15.49 -14.59 -4.39
CA PRO A 27 15.10 -15.40 -3.24
C PRO A 27 15.19 -14.65 -1.90
N ASN A 28 15.83 -13.48 -1.87
CA ASN A 28 15.95 -12.63 -0.70
C ASN A 28 14.87 -11.55 -0.64
N ASN A 29 13.93 -11.50 -1.58
CA ASN A 29 12.84 -10.52 -1.54
C ASN A 29 11.49 -11.21 -1.38
N ILE A 30 10.73 -10.75 -0.38
CA ILE A 30 9.34 -11.12 -0.19
C ILE A 30 8.51 -9.99 -0.79
N LEU A 31 7.70 -10.32 -1.81
CA LEU A 31 6.77 -9.38 -2.43
C LEU A 31 5.34 -9.71 -1.97
N GLU A 32 4.63 -8.67 -1.53
CA GLU A 32 3.25 -8.75 -1.08
C GLU A 32 2.44 -7.64 -1.76
N GLN A 33 1.28 -7.98 -2.28
CA GLN A 33 0.35 -7.05 -2.89
C GLN A 33 -1.05 -7.20 -2.26
N LEU A 34 -1.64 -6.08 -1.88
CA LEU A 34 -3.04 -5.97 -1.49
C LEU A 34 -3.77 -5.14 -2.54
N VAL A 35 -4.94 -5.59 -2.97
CA VAL A 35 -5.89 -4.80 -3.78
C VAL A 35 -7.07 -4.43 -2.90
N PHE A 36 -7.48 -3.17 -2.93
CA PHE A 36 -8.57 -2.68 -2.09
C PHE A 36 -9.54 -1.79 -2.86
N SER A 37 -10.76 -1.70 -2.34
CA SER A 37 -11.78 -0.73 -2.70
C SER A 37 -12.31 0.00 -1.47
N SER A 38 -12.81 1.21 -1.66
CA SER A 38 -13.47 2.02 -0.62
C SER A 38 -14.54 2.91 -1.25
N GLU A 39 -15.62 3.13 -0.52
CA GLU A 39 -16.68 4.09 -0.87
C GLU A 39 -16.34 5.52 -0.38
N LEU A 40 -15.14 5.73 0.19
CA LEU A 40 -14.65 7.06 0.57
C LEU A 40 -14.29 7.89 -0.67
N ASP A 41 -14.46 9.21 -0.54
CA ASP A 41 -13.90 10.18 -1.49
C ASP A 41 -12.36 10.12 -1.51
N PHE A 42 -11.74 10.64 -2.58
CA PHE A 42 -10.29 10.55 -2.81
C PHE A 42 -9.43 11.04 -1.65
N TRP A 43 -9.67 12.25 -1.14
CA TRP A 43 -8.86 12.80 -0.05
C TRP A 43 -9.05 12.07 1.29
N PRO A 44 -10.28 11.79 1.76
CA PRO A 44 -10.48 10.94 2.93
C PRO A 44 -9.86 9.53 2.79
N CYS A 45 -9.95 8.92 1.61
CA CYS A 45 -9.31 7.63 1.33
C CYS A 45 -7.78 7.73 1.47
N CYS A 46 -7.18 8.77 0.88
CA CYS A 46 -5.76 9.07 1.00
C CYS A 46 -5.29 9.25 2.45
N GLU A 47 -6.02 10.05 3.24
CA GLU A 47 -5.68 10.34 4.64
C GLU A 47 -5.76 9.10 5.53
N GLN A 48 -6.81 8.29 5.39
CA GLN A 48 -6.94 7.05 6.16
C GLN A 48 -5.83 6.06 5.79
N LEU A 49 -5.54 5.92 4.49
CA LEU A 49 -4.52 4.99 4.02
C LEU A 49 -3.12 5.41 4.50
N ASP A 50 -2.78 6.70 4.38
CA ASP A 50 -1.50 7.24 4.86
C ASP A 50 -1.36 7.08 6.37
N SER A 51 -2.42 7.32 7.14
CA SER A 51 -2.44 7.10 8.59
C SER A 51 -2.19 5.62 8.96
N ALA A 52 -2.93 4.69 8.33
CA ALA A 52 -2.83 3.26 8.61
C ALA A 52 -1.43 2.71 8.27
N LEU A 53 -0.90 3.09 7.10
CA LEU A 53 0.44 2.68 6.66
C LEU A 53 1.53 3.37 7.48
N SER A 54 1.36 4.64 7.85
CA SER A 54 2.33 5.37 8.67
C SER A 54 2.49 4.81 10.07
N LEU A 55 1.39 4.35 10.68
CA LEU A 55 1.42 3.68 11.98
C LEU A 55 2.31 2.44 11.95
N ARG A 56 2.34 1.73 10.81
CA ARG A 56 3.02 0.45 10.64
C ARG A 56 4.45 0.60 10.14
N TYR A 57 4.64 1.41 9.09
CA TYR A 57 5.87 1.54 8.32
C TYR A 57 6.57 2.90 8.50
N GLY A 58 6.13 3.72 9.46
CA GLY A 58 6.66 5.07 9.65
C GLY A 58 6.13 6.05 8.59
N PRO A 59 6.44 7.35 8.71
CA PRO A 59 5.88 8.38 7.84
C PRO A 59 6.16 8.11 6.36
N SER A 60 5.20 8.44 5.49
CA SER A 60 5.42 8.42 4.05
C SER A 60 6.48 9.45 3.63
N ALA A 61 7.26 9.09 2.62
CA ALA A 61 7.96 10.06 1.78
C ALA A 61 6.91 10.91 1.05
N ALA A 62 7.28 12.15 0.70
CA ALA A 62 6.39 13.12 0.05
C ALA A 62 5.57 12.45 -1.08
N PRO A 63 4.23 12.39 -0.94
CA PRO A 63 3.40 11.69 -1.89
C PRO A 63 3.37 12.42 -3.23
N VAL A 64 3.25 11.65 -4.31
CA VAL A 64 3.02 12.20 -5.65
C VAL A 64 1.52 12.17 -5.90
N VAL A 65 0.90 13.34 -6.08
CA VAL A 65 -0.54 13.45 -6.36
C VAL A 65 -0.73 14.09 -7.74
N SER A 66 -1.59 13.48 -8.56
CA SER A 66 -1.96 13.95 -9.89
C SER A 66 -3.47 13.97 -10.02
N VAL A 67 -4.02 15.10 -10.48
CA VAL A 67 -5.46 15.27 -10.74
C VAL A 67 -5.63 15.71 -12.19
N GLN A 68 -6.35 14.91 -12.98
CA GLN A 68 -6.60 15.14 -14.41
C GLN A 68 -8.09 14.96 -14.73
N GLY A 69 -8.82 16.07 -14.79
CA GLY A 69 -10.27 16.03 -15.03
C GLY A 69 -11.00 15.30 -13.90
N GLU A 70 -11.65 14.18 -14.24
CA GLU A 70 -12.39 13.34 -13.29
C GLU A 70 -11.54 12.23 -12.64
N VAL A 71 -10.24 12.17 -12.96
CA VAL A 71 -9.33 11.15 -12.44
C VAL A 71 -8.38 11.77 -11.43
N SER A 72 -8.32 11.20 -10.23
CA SER A 72 -7.36 11.56 -9.19
C SER A 72 -6.52 10.36 -8.81
N VAL A 73 -5.19 10.53 -8.74
CA VAL A 73 -4.23 9.49 -8.39
C VAL A 73 -3.25 10.00 -7.33
N ALA A 74 -3.03 9.21 -6.28
CA ALA A 74 -2.01 9.48 -5.26
C ALA A 74 -1.08 8.26 -5.10
N CYS A 75 0.22 8.52 -5.02
CA CYS A 75 1.25 7.52 -4.81
C CYS A 75 2.06 7.84 -3.55
N TYR A 76 2.10 6.92 -2.62
CA TYR A 76 2.84 7.00 -1.36
C TYR A 76 4.00 6.01 -1.37
N THR A 77 5.09 6.35 -0.69
CA THR A 77 6.19 5.42 -0.42
C THR A 77 6.53 5.49 1.07
N PHE A 78 6.56 4.34 1.73
CA PHE A 78 6.93 4.18 3.14
C PHE A 78 8.16 3.28 3.20
N ALA A 79 9.03 3.49 4.19
CA ALA A 79 10.22 2.68 4.38
C ALA A 79 10.49 2.49 5.86
N LYS A 80 10.60 1.22 6.28
CA LYS A 80 10.97 0.85 7.65
C LYS A 80 11.84 -0.39 7.62
N ASP A 81 12.99 -0.31 8.28
CA ASP A 81 13.98 -1.38 8.35
C ASP A 81 14.35 -1.90 6.94
N ALA A 82 14.05 -3.17 6.65
CA ALA A 82 14.29 -3.82 5.37
C ALA A 82 13.05 -3.86 4.46
N THR A 83 11.96 -3.19 4.83
CA THR A 83 10.70 -3.19 4.09
C THR A 83 10.43 -1.83 3.45
N ARG A 84 10.18 -1.84 2.14
CA ARG A 84 9.66 -0.70 1.38
C ARG A 84 8.22 -0.99 0.98
N VAL A 85 7.33 -0.03 1.22
CA VAL A 85 5.91 -0.13 0.84
C VAL A 85 5.58 1.01 -0.09
N THR A 86 4.88 0.70 -1.17
CA THR A 86 4.29 1.68 -2.08
C THR A 86 2.78 1.49 -2.09
N ALA A 87 2.03 2.58 -2.04
CA ALA A 87 0.58 2.54 -2.14
C ALA A 87 0.14 3.48 -3.27
N GLN A 88 -0.70 2.99 -4.15
CA GLN A 88 -1.31 3.78 -5.21
C GLN A 88 -2.82 3.76 -5.03
N ILE A 89 -3.42 4.95 -5.03
CA ILE A 89 -4.86 5.17 -4.92
C ILE A 89 -5.31 5.88 -6.18
N SER A 90 -6.43 5.45 -6.73
CA SER A 90 -7.08 6.08 -7.87
C SER A 90 -8.59 6.14 -7.68
N CYS A 91 -9.22 7.24 -8.08
CA CYS A 91 -10.68 7.33 -8.15
C CYS A 91 -11.07 8.01 -9.48
N GLU A 92 -12.14 7.52 -10.09
CA GLU A 92 -12.63 7.95 -11.42
C GLU A 92 -14.11 8.36 -11.34
N GLY A 93 -14.44 9.54 -11.86
CA GLY A 93 -15.83 9.95 -12.12
C GLY A 93 -16.63 10.44 -10.90
N PRO A 94 -17.87 10.93 -11.11
CA PRO A 94 -18.65 11.67 -10.10
C PRO A 94 -19.28 10.82 -8.98
N ASN A 95 -19.22 9.49 -9.10
CA ASN A 95 -19.73 8.53 -8.10
C ASN A 95 -18.55 7.86 -7.39
N TYR A 96 -17.64 8.67 -6.86
CA TYR A 96 -16.28 8.30 -6.47
C TYR A 96 -16.24 7.01 -5.64
N ARG A 97 -15.62 5.98 -6.24
CA ARG A 97 -15.12 4.81 -5.53
C ARG A 97 -13.62 4.82 -5.65
N CYS A 98 -12.95 4.70 -4.52
CA CYS A 98 -11.52 4.70 -4.50
C CYS A 98 -11.02 3.27 -4.53
N HIS A 99 -10.17 3.00 -5.52
CA HIS A 99 -9.55 1.71 -5.74
C HIS A 99 -8.05 1.90 -5.69
N GLY A 100 -7.34 0.90 -5.24
CA GLY A 100 -5.91 0.99 -5.17
C GLY A 100 -5.24 -0.34 -4.91
N PHE A 101 -3.92 -0.27 -4.90
CA PHE A 101 -3.10 -1.38 -4.49
C PHE A 101 -1.97 -0.90 -3.59
N ILE A 102 -1.57 -1.79 -2.69
CA ILE A 102 -0.42 -1.61 -1.81
C ILE A 102 0.56 -2.71 -2.16
N HIS A 103 1.78 -2.33 -2.50
CA HIS A 103 2.85 -3.26 -2.81
C HIS A 103 3.96 -3.08 -1.78
N ALA A 104 4.23 -4.12 -0.99
CA ALA A 104 5.36 -4.20 -0.09
C ALA A 104 6.46 -5.12 -0.65
N THR A 105 7.69 -4.65 -0.57
CA THR A 105 8.90 -5.41 -0.86
C THR A 105 9.74 -5.45 0.40
N THR A 106 10.02 -6.65 0.90
CA THR A 106 10.87 -6.85 2.07
C THR A 106 12.13 -7.62 1.70
N CYS A 107 13.29 -7.03 1.95
CA CYS A 107 14.58 -7.71 1.80
C CYS A 107 14.79 -8.67 2.98
N TRP A 108 14.48 -9.94 2.80
CA TRP A 108 14.82 -11.01 3.72
C TRP A 108 16.31 -11.37 3.60
N GLN A 109 17.09 -11.12 4.65
CA GLN A 109 18.38 -11.76 4.80
C GLN A 109 18.20 -12.95 5.74
N PRO A 110 18.68 -14.16 5.38
CA PRO A 110 18.78 -15.24 6.35
C PRO A 110 19.64 -14.75 7.51
N ASP A 111 19.23 -15.02 8.75
CA ASP A 111 20.05 -14.73 9.92
C ASP A 111 21.42 -15.35 9.69
N SER A 112 22.43 -14.51 9.46
CA SER A 112 23.83 -14.91 9.44
C SER A 112 24.21 -15.23 10.89
N SER A 113 23.76 -16.40 11.35
CA SER A 113 24.19 -17.00 12.60
C SER A 113 25.66 -17.33 12.43
N SER A 114 26.50 -16.49 13.03
CA SER A 114 27.89 -16.79 13.36
C SER A 114 27.94 -17.33 14.79
#